data_AF-A0A7Y9UNS7-F1
#
_entry.id   AF-A0A7Y9UNS7-F1
#
_cell.length_a   1.000
_cell.length_b   1.000
_cell.length_c   1.000
_cell.angle_alpha   90.00
_cell.angle_beta   90.00
_cell.angle_gamma   90.00
#
_symmetry.space_group_name_H-M   'P 1'
#
loop_
_entity.id
_entity.type
_entity.pdbx_description
1 polymer ?
#
loop_
_entity_poly.entity_id
_entity_poly.type
_entity_poly.pdbx_seq_one_letter_code
_entity_poly.pdbx_strand_id
1 'polypeptide(L)'
;MAAAARGVRPVAGESFTYRVEVELGLGVTPAQLARQVDAILLDRRGWGDTRDIAMRRTGGHADLRIVLASPATTDELCLPLDTGGRLSCRNGDTVALNAWRWANGAPAYTDLGRYRTYLVNHEVGHALGEGHASCPGPGRLAPVMLQQTKGLQGCAAHPWPARGPGG
;
A
#
# COMPACT_ATOMS: atom_id res chain seq x y z
N MET A 1 -10.25 -17.80 -14.35
CA MET A 1 -10.13 -16.62 -13.46
C MET A 1 -9.29 -17.04 -12.27
N ALA A 2 -8.02 -16.62 -12.19
CA ALA A 2 -7.24 -16.80 -10.98
C ALA A 2 -7.75 -15.76 -9.96
N ALA A 3 -8.28 -16.23 -8.83
CA ALA A 3 -8.57 -15.33 -7.72
C ALA A 3 -7.25 -14.70 -7.27
N ALA A 4 -7.24 -13.38 -7.02
CA ALA A 4 -6.12 -12.75 -6.33
C ALA A 4 -5.86 -13.56 -5.05
N ALA A 5 -4.61 -14.00 -4.86
CA ALA A 5 -4.27 -14.81 -3.70
C ALA A 5 -4.73 -14.09 -2.41
N ARG A 6 -5.32 -14.82 -1.47
CA ARG A 6 -5.72 -14.21 -0.18
C ARG A 6 -4.48 -13.62 0.50
N GLY A 7 -4.63 -12.45 1.12
CA GLY A 7 -3.54 -11.85 1.87
C GLY A 7 -3.16 -12.72 3.07
N VAL A 8 -1.94 -12.56 3.57
CA VAL A 8 -1.47 -13.24 4.77
C VAL A 8 -2.05 -12.51 5.98
N ARG A 9 -2.50 -13.24 7.00
CA ARG A 9 -2.84 -12.65 8.30
C ARG A 9 -1.80 -13.16 9.31
N PRO A 10 -0.70 -12.44 9.51
CA PRO A 10 0.30 -12.83 10.49
C PRO A 10 -0.34 -12.89 11.88
N VAL A 11 0.11 -13.81 12.72
CA VAL A 11 -0.33 -13.86 14.13
C VAL A 11 0.31 -12.69 14.88
N ALA A 12 -0.39 -12.17 15.89
CA ALA A 12 0.16 -11.15 16.77
C ALA A 12 1.50 -11.63 17.37
N GLY A 13 2.52 -10.76 17.34
CA GLY A 13 3.89 -11.06 17.73
C GLY A 13 4.78 -11.65 16.63
N GLU A 14 4.23 -12.05 15.47
CA GLU A 14 5.04 -12.56 14.35
C GLU A 14 5.71 -11.45 13.53
N SER A 15 6.80 -11.81 12.86
CA SER A 15 7.45 -10.93 11.90
C SER A 15 6.83 -11.06 10.51
N PHE A 16 6.52 -9.94 9.89
CA PHE A 16 6.13 -9.87 8.47
C PHE A 16 7.23 -9.15 7.69
N THR A 17 7.92 -9.90 6.83
CA THR A 17 9.09 -9.40 6.11
C THR A 17 8.72 -8.79 4.77
N TYR A 18 9.38 -7.69 4.41
CA TYR A 18 9.21 -7.08 3.10
C TYR A 18 10.54 -6.75 2.44
N ARG A 19 10.55 -6.73 1.11
CA ARG A 19 11.67 -6.17 0.33
C ARG A 19 11.17 -5.12 -0.64
N VAL A 20 12.06 -4.23 -1.02
CA VAL A 20 11.76 -3.07 -1.86
C VAL A 20 12.54 -3.16 -3.16
N GLU A 21 11.82 -3.06 -4.27
CA GLU A 21 12.34 -3.20 -5.62
C GLU A 21 11.91 -1.99 -6.45
N VAL A 22 12.72 -1.61 -7.43
CA VAL A 22 12.41 -0.52 -8.36
C VAL A 22 12.77 -0.98 -9.76
N GLU A 23 11.83 -0.80 -10.69
CA GLU A 23 12.10 -1.00 -12.11
C GLU A 23 13.20 -0.03 -12.59
N LEU A 24 14.12 -0.53 -13.40
CA LEU A 24 15.21 0.26 -13.96
C LEU A 24 14.66 1.41 -14.82
N GLY A 25 15.30 2.58 -14.74
CA GLY A 25 14.96 3.73 -15.58
C GLY A 25 13.90 4.68 -14.99
N LEU A 26 13.35 4.41 -13.80
CA LEU A 26 12.34 5.28 -13.17
C LEU A 26 12.90 6.54 -12.47
N GLY A 27 14.22 6.75 -12.46
CA GLY A 27 14.84 7.90 -11.78
C GLY A 27 14.74 7.88 -10.25
N VAL A 28 14.25 6.77 -9.67
CA VAL A 28 14.20 6.50 -8.23
C VAL A 28 15.11 5.31 -7.96
N THR A 29 16.00 5.42 -6.99
CA THR A 29 16.86 4.29 -6.58
C THR A 29 16.13 3.38 -5.58
N PRO A 30 16.46 2.07 -5.52
CA PRO A 30 15.93 1.19 -4.49
C PRO A 30 16.12 1.70 -3.07
N ALA A 31 17.26 2.33 -2.77
CA ALA A 31 17.53 2.92 -1.46
C ALA A 31 16.62 4.13 -1.15
N GLN A 32 16.31 4.97 -2.14
CA GLN A 32 15.39 6.10 -1.96
C GLN A 32 13.96 5.63 -1.70
N LEU A 33 13.48 4.63 -2.45
CA LEU A 33 12.16 4.05 -2.21
C LEU A 33 12.12 3.36 -0.86
N ALA A 34 13.14 2.55 -0.53
CA ALA A 34 13.20 1.82 0.73
C ALA A 34 13.12 2.74 1.94
N ARG A 35 13.82 3.88 1.94
CA ARG A 35 13.70 4.86 3.03
C ARG A 35 12.28 5.39 3.22
N GLN A 36 11.55 5.65 2.13
CA GLN A 36 10.16 6.13 2.23
C GLN A 36 9.22 5.01 2.70
N VAL A 37 9.37 3.80 2.17
CA VAL A 37 8.57 2.63 2.60
C VAL A 37 8.85 2.29 4.07
N ASP A 38 10.11 2.25 4.48
CA ASP A 38 10.52 2.01 5.87
C ASP A 38 9.89 3.04 6.81
N ALA A 39 9.97 4.33 6.44
CA ALA A 39 9.38 5.41 7.23
C ALA A 39 7.85 5.33 7.36
N ILE A 40 7.17 4.66 6.42
CA ILE A 40 5.72 4.44 6.48
C ILE A 40 5.39 3.19 7.29
N LEU A 41 6.02 2.06 6.99
CA LEU A 41 5.67 0.76 7.58
C LEU A 41 6.17 0.58 9.02
N LEU A 42 7.20 1.32 9.41
CA LEU A 42 7.75 1.31 10.76
C LEU A 42 7.25 2.49 11.61
N ASP A 43 6.37 3.34 11.08
CA ASP A 43 5.71 4.38 11.87
C ASP A 43 4.72 3.75 12.84
N ARG A 44 4.62 4.32 14.06
CA ARG A 44 3.67 3.92 15.11
C ARG A 44 2.18 3.98 14.70
N ARG A 45 1.86 4.70 13.63
CA ARG A 45 0.51 4.77 13.04
C ARG A 45 0.27 3.68 12.00
N GLY A 46 1.31 2.96 11.60
CA GLY A 46 1.30 1.95 10.55
C GLY A 46 0.71 0.62 11.01
N TRP A 47 0.84 -0.38 10.13
CA TRP A 47 0.26 -1.71 10.34
C TRP A 47 0.90 -2.47 11.49
N GLY A 48 2.20 -2.29 11.76
CA GLY A 48 2.89 -2.98 12.84
C GLY A 48 2.18 -2.79 14.19
N ASP A 49 2.04 -1.53 14.61
CA ASP A 49 1.35 -1.17 15.85
C ASP A 49 -0.17 -1.41 15.79
N THR A 50 -0.78 -1.35 14.61
CA THR A 50 -2.23 -1.57 14.46
C THR A 50 -2.60 -3.05 14.55
N ARG A 51 -1.69 -3.96 14.17
CA ARG A 51 -1.90 -5.41 14.13
C ARG A 51 -1.11 -6.17 15.18
N ASP A 52 -0.28 -5.48 15.95
CA ASP A 52 0.67 -6.09 16.89
C ASP A 52 1.61 -7.07 16.17
N ILE A 53 2.19 -6.65 15.05
CA ILE A 53 3.13 -7.46 14.23
C ILE A 53 4.43 -6.70 14.00
N ALA A 54 5.54 -7.43 13.83
CA ALA A 54 6.85 -6.85 13.55
C ALA A 54 7.10 -6.73 12.04
N MET A 55 6.98 -5.54 11.49
CA MET A 55 7.35 -5.26 10.09
C MET A 55 8.89 -5.22 9.96
N ARG A 56 9.48 -6.01 9.06
CA ARG A 56 10.96 -6.07 8.91
C ARG A 56 11.40 -6.03 7.45
N ARG A 57 12.22 -5.05 7.07
CA ARG A 57 12.84 -5.03 5.73
C ARG A 57 13.96 -6.07 5.65
N THR A 58 14.03 -6.79 4.53
CA THR A 58 15.11 -7.74 4.19
C THR A 58 15.62 -7.51 2.77
N GLY A 59 16.88 -7.88 2.52
CA GLY A 59 17.47 -7.93 1.18
C GLY A 59 17.34 -9.29 0.51
N GLY A 60 16.88 -10.32 1.23
CA GLY A 60 16.70 -11.69 0.73
C GLY A 60 15.25 -12.02 0.38
N HIS A 61 14.88 -13.29 0.53
CA HIS A 61 13.49 -13.71 0.45
C HIS A 61 12.64 -12.95 1.47
N ALA A 62 11.44 -12.53 1.06
CA ALA A 62 10.51 -11.74 1.86
C ALA A 62 9.08 -12.23 1.65
N ASP A 63 8.22 -12.08 2.65
CA ASP A 63 6.79 -12.40 2.57
C ASP A 63 6.04 -11.45 1.62
N LEU A 64 6.56 -10.22 1.47
CA LEU A 64 6.01 -9.20 0.59
C LEU A 64 7.09 -8.50 -0.25
N ARG A 65 6.84 -8.41 -1.55
CA ARG A 65 7.59 -7.55 -2.48
C ARG A 65 6.84 -6.25 -2.65
N ILE A 66 7.54 -5.13 -2.49
CA ILE A 66 7.02 -3.80 -2.80
C ILE A 66 7.82 -3.27 -3.98
N VAL A 67 7.18 -3.23 -5.15
CA VAL A 67 7.81 -2.92 -6.44
C VAL A 67 7.29 -1.58 -6.93
N LEU A 68 8.16 -0.60 -7.16
CA LEU A 68 7.81 0.59 -7.93
C LEU A 68 8.05 0.29 -9.41
N ALA A 69 7.00 0.37 -10.21
CA ALA A 69 7.00 -0.04 -11.61
C ALA A 69 6.36 1.04 -12.51
N SER A 70 6.80 1.09 -13.76
CA SER A 70 6.17 1.86 -14.83
C SER A 70 4.69 1.47 -14.99
N PRO A 71 3.86 2.32 -15.61
CA PRO A 71 2.47 1.95 -15.92
C PRO A 71 2.33 0.58 -16.58
N ALA A 72 3.07 0.30 -17.65
CA ALA A 72 2.97 -0.96 -18.38
C ALA A 72 3.36 -2.16 -17.52
N THR A 73 4.48 -2.09 -16.80
CA THR A 73 4.91 -3.17 -15.90
C THR A 73 3.97 -3.33 -14.70
N THR A 74 3.37 -2.25 -14.20
CA THR A 74 2.34 -2.36 -13.17
C THR A 74 1.14 -3.15 -13.67
N ASP A 75 0.68 -2.88 -14.90
CA ASP A 75 -0.46 -3.58 -15.50
C ASP A 75 -0.17 -5.09 -15.64
N GLU A 76 1.04 -5.46 -16.07
CA GLU A 76 1.50 -6.85 -16.15
C GLU A 76 1.55 -7.53 -14.76
N LEU A 77 2.15 -6.87 -13.76
CA LEU A 77 2.24 -7.40 -12.40
C LEU A 77 0.87 -7.56 -11.74
N CYS A 78 -0.10 -6.74 -12.13
CA CYS A 78 -1.43 -6.71 -11.55
C CYS A 78 -2.41 -7.70 -12.18
N LEU A 79 -2.06 -8.38 -13.28
CA LEU A 79 -2.97 -9.32 -13.94
C LEU A 79 -3.51 -10.39 -12.97
N PRO A 80 -4.83 -10.68 -13.00
CA PRO A 80 -5.83 -10.23 -13.99
C PRO A 80 -6.57 -8.93 -13.62
N LEU A 81 -6.10 -8.14 -12.66
CA LEU A 81 -6.73 -6.89 -12.25
C LEU A 81 -6.51 -5.80 -13.31
N ASP A 82 -7.57 -5.03 -13.60
CA ASP A 82 -7.48 -3.85 -14.46
C ASP A 82 -7.12 -2.61 -13.64
N THR A 83 -5.95 -2.06 -13.92
CA THR A 83 -5.37 -0.87 -13.29
C THR A 83 -5.74 0.42 -14.03
N GLY A 84 -6.31 0.34 -15.25
CA GLY A 84 -6.48 1.46 -16.17
C GLY A 84 -5.17 2.22 -16.44
N GLY A 85 -4.02 1.53 -16.39
CA GLY A 85 -2.68 2.09 -16.58
C GLY A 85 -2.19 3.03 -15.46
N ARG A 86 -3.00 3.27 -14.43
CA ARG A 86 -2.71 4.31 -13.41
C ARG A 86 -3.01 3.89 -11.99
N LEU A 87 -3.45 2.67 -11.73
CA LEU A 87 -3.67 2.19 -10.37
C LEU A 87 -2.50 1.31 -9.93
N SER A 88 -2.26 1.32 -8.63
CA SER A 88 -1.43 0.31 -7.97
C SER A 88 -2.31 -0.87 -7.61
N CYS A 89 -1.69 -1.99 -7.27
CA CYS A 89 -2.40 -3.16 -6.79
C CYS A 89 -1.54 -3.99 -5.84
N ARG A 90 -2.21 -4.95 -5.21
CA ARG A 90 -1.59 -6.14 -4.64
C ARG A 90 -2.03 -7.38 -5.41
N ASN A 91 -1.06 -8.17 -5.89
CA ASN A 91 -1.27 -9.46 -6.53
C ASN A 91 -0.31 -10.50 -5.94
N GLY A 92 -0.83 -11.59 -5.37
CA GLY A 92 0.02 -12.58 -4.70
C GLY A 92 0.78 -11.97 -3.51
N ASP A 93 2.09 -12.20 -3.51
CA ASP A 93 3.10 -11.65 -2.60
C ASP A 93 3.70 -10.32 -3.11
N THR A 94 3.09 -9.70 -4.12
CA THR A 94 3.62 -8.51 -4.79
C THR A 94 2.65 -7.33 -4.65
N VAL A 95 3.14 -6.23 -4.09
CA VAL A 95 2.54 -4.90 -4.16
C VAL A 95 3.24 -4.14 -5.29
N ALA A 96 2.50 -3.84 -6.35
CA ALA A 96 2.97 -3.03 -7.47
C ALA A 96 2.50 -1.59 -7.30
N LEU A 97 3.43 -0.69 -7.01
CA LEU A 97 3.22 0.75 -6.92
C LEU A 97 3.42 1.36 -8.32
N ASN A 98 2.36 1.96 -8.85
CA ASN A 98 2.40 2.62 -10.15
C ASN A 98 3.25 3.90 -10.08
N ALA A 99 4.33 3.98 -10.84
CA ALA A 99 5.26 5.09 -10.83
C ALA A 99 4.63 6.43 -11.23
N TRP A 100 3.61 6.41 -12.12
CA TRP A 100 2.88 7.63 -12.46
C TRP A 100 2.13 8.17 -11.24
N ARG A 101 1.48 7.31 -10.46
CA ARG A 101 0.82 7.71 -9.19
C ARG A 101 1.81 8.11 -8.13
N TRP A 102 2.92 7.40 -8.02
CA TRP A 102 3.98 7.76 -7.09
C TRP A 102 4.52 9.17 -7.33
N ALA A 103 4.60 9.60 -8.60
CA ALA A 103 5.06 10.93 -8.98
C ALA A 103 3.96 12.00 -8.91
N ASN A 104 2.71 11.67 -9.26
CA ASN A 104 1.65 12.67 -9.49
C ASN A 104 0.53 12.67 -8.45
N GLY A 105 0.47 11.67 -7.57
CA GLY A 105 -0.54 11.58 -6.54
C GLY A 105 -1.94 11.22 -7.04
N ALA A 106 -2.94 11.65 -6.28
CA ALA A 106 -4.35 11.58 -6.64
C ALA A 106 -5.07 12.87 -6.23
N PRO A 107 -6.17 13.26 -6.91
CA PRO A 107 -6.87 14.52 -6.64
C PRO A 107 -7.31 14.72 -5.19
N ALA A 108 -7.55 13.62 -4.45
CA ALA A 108 -7.92 13.64 -3.04
C ALA A 108 -6.80 14.13 -2.09
N TYR A 109 -5.56 14.25 -2.58
CA TYR A 109 -4.39 14.60 -1.80
C TYR A 109 -3.66 15.78 -2.45
N THR A 110 -3.52 16.89 -1.70
CA THR A 110 -2.70 18.04 -2.10
C THR A 110 -1.23 17.86 -1.76
N ASP A 111 -0.92 16.99 -0.81
CA ASP A 111 0.44 16.64 -0.39
C ASP A 111 0.82 15.25 -0.93
N LEU A 112 1.88 15.22 -1.75
CA LEU A 112 2.34 13.99 -2.39
C LEU A 112 2.91 12.98 -1.39
N GLY A 113 3.55 13.45 -0.31
CA GLY A 113 4.05 12.58 0.75
C GLY A 113 2.91 11.83 1.44
N ARG A 114 1.83 12.54 1.79
CA ARG A 114 0.61 11.94 2.35
C ARG A 114 -0.03 10.94 1.40
N TYR A 115 -0.05 11.23 0.10
CA TYR A 115 -0.54 10.26 -0.88
C TYR A 115 0.31 8.99 -0.92
N ARG A 116 1.65 9.12 -0.91
CA ARG A 116 2.56 7.96 -0.89
C ARG A 116 2.38 7.12 0.37
N THR A 117 2.21 7.76 1.53
CA THR A 117 1.85 7.09 2.78
C THR A 117 0.56 6.28 2.63
N TYR A 118 -0.49 6.90 2.08
CA TYR A 118 -1.76 6.22 1.81
C TYR A 118 -1.57 5.04 0.86
N LEU A 119 -0.90 5.25 -0.28
CA LEU A 119 -0.74 4.24 -1.32
C LEU A 119 -0.02 3.00 -0.77
N VAL A 120 1.10 3.18 -0.07
CA VAL A 120 1.82 2.08 0.56
C VAL A 120 0.96 1.37 1.59
N ASN A 121 0.31 2.11 2.51
CA ASN A 121 -0.52 1.47 3.53
C ASN A 121 -1.74 0.74 2.95
N HIS A 122 -2.35 1.25 1.88
CA HIS A 122 -3.50 0.63 1.22
C HIS A 122 -3.13 -0.71 0.59
N GLU A 123 -2.08 -0.74 -0.24
CA GLU A 123 -1.68 -1.96 -0.93
C GLU A 123 -1.07 -3.00 0.03
N VAL A 124 -0.32 -2.55 1.04
CA VAL A 124 0.17 -3.44 2.11
C VAL A 124 -1.00 -3.94 2.98
N GLY A 125 -2.04 -3.14 3.19
CA GLY A 125 -3.26 -3.59 3.84
C GLY A 125 -3.90 -4.77 3.10
N HIS A 126 -3.96 -4.70 1.77
CA HIS A 126 -4.39 -5.86 0.97
C HIS A 126 -3.48 -7.07 1.18
N ALA A 127 -2.16 -6.90 1.23
CA ALA A 127 -1.22 -7.99 1.50
C ALA A 127 -1.45 -8.64 2.88
N LEU A 128 -1.87 -7.84 3.86
CA LEU A 128 -2.24 -8.26 5.22
C LEU A 128 -3.68 -8.82 5.34
N GLY A 129 -4.36 -8.99 4.20
CA GLY A 129 -5.69 -9.59 4.14
C GLY A 129 -6.85 -8.61 4.29
N GLU A 130 -6.60 -7.30 4.29
CA GLU A 130 -7.67 -6.30 4.37
C GLU A 130 -8.40 -6.13 3.03
N GLY A 131 -9.73 -6.12 3.10
CA GLY A 131 -10.59 -5.74 1.98
C GLY A 131 -10.80 -4.23 1.92
N HIS A 132 -11.38 -3.75 0.83
CA HIS A 132 -11.81 -2.35 0.74
C HIS A 132 -12.83 -2.02 1.84
N ALA A 133 -12.78 -0.78 2.33
CA ALA A 133 -13.74 -0.21 3.25
C ALA A 133 -14.51 0.94 2.59
N SER A 134 -15.64 1.32 3.19
CA SER A 134 -16.46 2.46 2.75
C SER A 134 -16.23 3.67 3.65
N CYS A 135 -16.54 4.86 3.14
CA CYS A 135 -16.52 6.08 3.96
C CYS A 135 -17.59 5.99 5.08
N PRO A 136 -17.22 6.12 6.37
CA PRO A 136 -18.18 6.03 7.49
C PRO A 136 -19.10 7.26 7.62
N GLY A 137 -18.83 8.33 6.88
CA GLY A 137 -19.71 9.51 6.82
C GLY A 137 -18.96 10.78 6.41
N PRO A 138 -19.69 11.82 5.95
CA PRO A 138 -19.08 13.08 5.52
C PRO A 138 -18.20 13.71 6.58
N GLY A 139 -17.02 14.21 6.18
CA GLY A 139 -16.04 14.86 7.06
C GLY A 139 -15.31 13.93 8.03
N ARG A 140 -15.71 12.65 8.17
CA ARG A 140 -14.99 11.66 8.97
C ARG A 140 -13.70 11.26 8.27
N LEU A 141 -12.71 10.80 9.04
CA LEU A 141 -11.48 10.26 8.47
C LEU A 141 -11.81 9.03 7.60
N ALA A 142 -11.32 9.03 6.37
CA ALA A 142 -11.40 7.87 5.51
C ALA A 142 -10.62 6.69 6.13
N PRO A 143 -11.19 5.48 6.17
CA PRO A 143 -10.38 4.29 6.43
C PRO A 143 -9.26 4.21 5.38
N VAL A 144 -8.05 3.77 5.76
CA VAL A 144 -6.95 3.60 4.79
C VAL A 144 -7.33 2.63 3.66
N MET A 145 -8.21 1.68 3.97
CA MET A 145 -8.72 0.70 3.00
C MET A 145 -9.88 1.23 2.15
N LEU A 146 -10.33 2.48 2.33
CA LEU A 146 -11.11 3.16 1.28
C LEU A 146 -10.20 3.35 0.05
N GLN A 147 -10.74 3.15 -1.16
CA GLN A 147 -9.98 3.36 -2.40
C GLN A 147 -9.83 4.87 -2.72
N GLN A 148 -9.15 5.60 -1.83
CA GLN A 148 -8.99 7.06 -1.86
C GLN A 148 -8.31 7.58 -3.13
N THR A 149 -7.51 6.77 -3.85
CA THR A 149 -7.00 7.11 -5.20
C THR A 149 -8.14 7.44 -6.18
N LYS A 150 -9.31 6.80 -6.02
CA LYS A 150 -10.49 7.02 -6.87
C LYS A 150 -11.45 8.09 -6.31
N GLY A 151 -11.36 8.41 -5.02
CA GLY A 151 -12.19 9.42 -4.38
C GLY A 151 -12.48 9.11 -2.92
N LEU A 152 -12.93 10.13 -2.19
CA LEU A 152 -13.12 10.06 -0.74
C LEU A 152 -14.57 9.79 -0.31
N GLN A 153 -15.54 9.82 -1.23
CA GLN A 153 -16.95 9.58 -0.92
C GLN A 153 -17.49 10.47 0.22
N GLY A 154 -17.01 11.72 0.32
CA GLY A 154 -17.37 12.68 1.37
C GLY A 154 -16.48 12.65 2.62
N CYS A 155 -15.62 11.64 2.79
CA CYS A 155 -14.66 11.58 3.89
C CYS A 155 -13.49 12.57 3.72
N ALA A 156 -12.76 12.81 4.80
CA ALA A 156 -11.48 13.49 4.80
C ALA A 156 -10.33 12.50 4.50
N ALA A 157 -9.37 12.90 3.66
CA ALA A 157 -8.22 12.09 3.28
C ALA A 157 -7.37 11.70 4.50
N HIS A 158 -7.17 10.40 4.70
CA HIS A 158 -6.46 9.87 5.86
C HIS A 158 -5.57 8.68 5.45
N PRO A 159 -4.23 8.82 5.53
CA PRO A 159 -3.29 7.88 4.93
C PRO A 159 -2.85 6.74 5.85
N TRP A 160 -3.38 6.66 7.07
CA TRP A 160 -2.94 5.71 8.09
C TRP A 160 -4.03 4.69 8.42
N PRO A 161 -3.67 3.42 8.69
CA PRO A 161 -4.62 2.49 9.26
C PRO A 161 -5.12 3.01 10.62
N ALA A 162 -6.36 2.70 10.92
CA ALA A 162 -6.93 2.93 12.24
C ALA A 162 -7.07 1.57 12.93
N ARG A 163 -6.83 1.54 14.25
CA ARG A 163 -7.28 0.41 15.05
C ARG A 163 -8.79 0.30 14.87
N GLY A 164 -9.27 -0.91 14.56
CA GLY A 164 -10.70 -1.18 14.56
C GLY A 164 -11.28 -0.84 15.94
N PRO A 165 -12.59 -0.60 16.06
CA PRO A 165 -13.22 -0.37 17.36
C PRO A 165 -13.03 -1.63 18.22
N GLY A 166 -12.10 -1.59 19.20
CA GLY A 166 -11.76 -2.74 20.03
C GLY A 166 -10.37 -2.70 20.66
N GLY A 167 -9.91 -1.53 21.14
CA GLY A 167 -8.74 -1.40 22.01
C GLY A 167 -9.14 -0.65 23.26
#